data_AF-Q5D9R6-F1
#
_entry.id   AF-Q5D9R6-F1
#
_cell.length_a   1.000
_cell.length_b   1.000
_cell.length_c   1.000
_cell.angle_alpha   90.00
_cell.angle_beta   90.00
_cell.angle_gamma   90.00
#
_symmetry.space_group_name_H-M   'P 1'
#
loop_
_entity.id
_entity.type
_entity.pdbx_description
1 polymer ?
#
loop_
_entity_poly.entity_id
_entity_poly.type
_entity_poly.pdbx_seq_one_letter_code
_entity_poly.pdbx_strand_id
1 'polypeptide(L)'
;MSKLSKHDIESFLFPDLVPYSNEKIAHEGGIEGNHEQHTAYFTVNDLFIQTLKALNQCTTEVGKNMALILLARLLNSQYQRNRLCHTPSLFNQLISSLTEVIGYMVRKFSTKIQHQFMNEIQLYGRYSRTTLMKSKRLLKFALECFNQLIIDPRLRYRLRDSLPIELRSNLFSVLLLHDQDVQLWLERMWFQLGWDKVN
;
A
#
# COMPACT_ATOMS: atom_id res chain seq x y z
N MET A 1 18.40 16.54 -14.22
CA MET A 1 18.08 15.29 -13.48
C MET A 1 19.04 15.19 -12.31
N SER A 2 18.61 15.57 -11.10
CA SER A 2 19.43 15.45 -9.90
C SER A 2 19.42 13.99 -9.45
N LYS A 3 20.60 13.38 -9.33
CA LYS A 3 20.76 12.01 -8.84
C LYS A 3 20.55 12.05 -7.33
N LEU A 4 19.53 11.36 -6.82
CA LEU A 4 19.40 11.13 -5.38
C LEU A 4 20.68 10.48 -4.86
N SER A 5 21.26 11.05 -3.81
CA SER A 5 22.45 10.51 -3.17
C SER A 5 22.09 9.21 -2.46
N LYS A 6 23.04 8.25 -2.44
CA LYS A 6 22.92 7.01 -1.66
C LYS A 6 22.61 7.29 -0.18
N HIS A 7 23.11 8.42 0.34
CA HIS A 7 22.88 8.87 1.71
C HIS A 7 21.41 9.29 1.97
N ASP A 8 20.74 9.87 0.96
CA ASP A 8 19.32 10.23 1.05
C ASP A 8 18.44 8.97 1.04
N ILE A 9 18.87 7.92 0.34
CA ILE A 9 18.15 6.65 0.31
C ILE A 9 18.33 5.89 1.64
N GLU A 10 19.54 5.92 2.20
CA GLU A 10 19.87 5.21 3.45
C GLU A 10 19.23 5.85 4.69
N SER A 11 19.23 7.18 4.79
CA SER A 11 18.58 7.91 5.90
C SER A 11 17.05 7.70 5.92
N PHE A 12 16.44 7.46 4.77
CA PHE A 12 15.00 7.21 4.66
C PHE A 12 14.60 5.74 4.90
N LEU A 13 15.48 4.78 4.61
CA LEU A 13 15.18 3.34 4.80
C LEU A 13 15.48 2.87 6.22
N PHE A 14 16.40 3.53 6.93
CA PHE A 14 16.84 3.15 8.27
C PHE A 14 17.01 4.39 9.17
N PRO A 15 15.91 4.97 9.70
CA PRO A 15 15.99 6.17 10.52
C PRO A 15 16.77 5.97 11.83
N ASP A 16 16.92 4.73 12.30
CA ASP A 16 17.57 4.40 13.57
C ASP A 16 19.10 4.26 13.48
N LEU A 17 19.71 4.49 12.30
CA LEU A 17 21.16 4.34 12.08
C LEU A 17 21.92 5.66 11.88
N VAL A 18 21.26 6.81 11.91
CA VAL A 18 21.93 8.12 11.81
C VAL A 18 22.21 8.64 13.23
N PRO A 19 23.47 8.62 13.73
CA PRO A 19 23.78 9.29 14.98
C PRO A 19 23.62 10.80 14.77
N TYR A 20 22.88 11.44 15.68
CA TYR A 20 22.77 12.90 15.77
C TYR A 20 24.17 13.51 15.95
N SER A 21 24.83 13.89 14.87
CA SER A 21 26.04 14.71 14.93
C SER A 21 25.64 16.17 15.10
N ASN A 22 25.74 16.65 16.34
CA ASN A 22 25.76 18.06 16.68
C ASN A 22 26.98 18.72 16.01
N GLU A 23 26.76 19.52 14.97
CA GLU A 23 27.74 20.50 14.53
C GLU A 23 27.16 21.91 14.63
N LYS A 24 27.72 22.66 15.58
CA LYS A 24 27.66 24.11 15.69
C LYS A 24 28.24 24.72 14.43
N ILE A 25 27.53 25.63 13.78
CA ILE A 25 28.15 26.71 12.98
C ILE A 25 27.52 28.04 13.43
N ALA A 26 28.39 28.94 13.86
CA ALA A 26 28.11 30.27 14.35
C ALA A 26 27.75 31.25 13.21
N HIS A 27 27.02 32.32 13.60
CA HIS A 27 26.83 33.66 12.99
C HIS A 27 27.58 33.96 11.67
N GLU A 28 26.99 34.60 10.66
CA GLU A 28 26.49 35.99 10.66
C GLU A 28 25.88 36.33 9.26
N GLY A 29 24.94 37.28 9.19
CA GLY A 29 24.56 37.96 7.94
C GLY A 29 23.17 37.60 7.37
N GLY A 30 22.23 38.54 7.44
CA GLY A 30 20.86 38.36 6.96
C GLY A 30 20.69 38.34 5.45
N ILE A 31 19.53 37.83 5.02
CA ILE A 31 18.56 38.42 4.08
C ILE A 31 17.37 37.44 4.04
N GLU A 32 16.19 37.99 4.30
CA GLU A 32 14.90 37.32 4.23
C GLU A 32 14.63 36.82 2.81
N GLY A 33 14.04 35.62 2.71
CA GLY A 33 13.42 35.12 1.49
C GLY A 33 14.01 33.80 1.00
N ASN A 34 13.57 32.66 1.57
CA ASN A 34 13.70 31.35 0.90
C ASN A 34 12.84 30.21 1.51
N HIS A 35 11.73 30.52 2.18
CA HIS A 35 10.85 29.44 2.68
C HIS A 35 9.88 28.87 1.62
N GLU A 36 9.62 29.58 0.51
CA GLU A 36 8.62 29.14 -0.48
C GLU A 36 9.18 28.19 -1.56
N GLN A 37 10.47 28.31 -1.91
CA GLN A 37 11.09 27.47 -2.96
C GLN A 37 11.39 26.03 -2.47
N HIS A 38 11.70 25.85 -1.19
CA HIS A 38 11.92 24.52 -0.61
C HIS A 38 10.62 23.70 -0.51
N THR A 39 9.48 24.34 -0.25
CA THR A 39 8.16 23.70 -0.22
C THR A 39 7.72 23.20 -1.60
N ALA A 40 7.96 23.97 -2.67
CA ALA A 40 7.59 23.59 -4.03
C ALA A 40 8.40 22.39 -4.55
N TYR A 41 9.70 22.33 -4.23
CA TYR A 41 10.59 21.22 -4.60
C TYR A 41 10.24 19.91 -3.85
N PHE A 42 9.76 20.02 -2.60
CA PHE A 42 9.28 18.89 -1.81
C PHE A 42 8.00 18.27 -2.37
N THR A 43 7.09 19.08 -2.95
CA THR A 43 5.85 18.57 -3.57
C THR A 43 6.08 17.72 -4.82
N VAL A 44 7.15 17.98 -5.59
CA VAL A 44 7.47 17.19 -6.79
C VAL A 44 8.20 15.89 -6.44
N ASN A 45 8.97 15.88 -5.34
CA ASN A 45 9.72 14.73 -4.85
C ASN A 45 9.02 13.95 -3.73
N ASP A 46 7.72 14.15 -3.57
CA ASP A 46 6.98 13.39 -2.58
C ASP A 46 6.85 11.92 -3.00
N LEU A 47 7.76 11.10 -2.47
CA LEU A 47 7.84 9.67 -2.75
C LEU A 47 6.51 8.97 -2.49
N PHE A 48 5.71 9.40 -1.51
CA PHE A 48 4.41 8.82 -1.25
C PHE A 48 3.43 9.06 -2.41
N ILE A 49 3.32 10.31 -2.85
CA ILE A 49 2.48 10.68 -3.99
C ILE A 49 2.98 10.02 -5.28
N GLN A 50 4.29 9.97 -5.49
CA GLN A 50 4.88 9.31 -6.66
C GLN A 50 4.63 7.80 -6.65
N THR A 51 4.69 7.16 -5.48
CA THR A 51 4.35 5.74 -5.32
C THR A 51 2.87 5.48 -5.62
N LEU A 52 1.97 6.35 -5.18
CA LEU A 52 0.54 6.26 -5.52
C LEU A 52 0.29 6.42 -7.03
N LYS A 53 0.93 7.42 -7.66
CA LYS A 53 0.85 7.61 -9.12
C LYS A 53 1.36 6.38 -9.86
N ALA A 54 2.51 5.84 -9.45
CA ALA A 54 3.07 4.63 -10.03
C ALA A 54 2.13 3.43 -9.87
N LEU A 55 1.50 3.26 -8.70
CA LEU A 55 0.54 2.17 -8.46
C LEU A 55 -0.63 2.20 -9.45
N ASN A 56 -1.17 3.40 -9.73
CA ASN A 56 -2.30 3.58 -10.64
C ASN A 56 -1.86 3.40 -12.11
N GLN A 57 -0.71 3.96 -12.49
CA GLN A 57 -0.22 3.96 -13.87
C GLN A 57 0.43 2.63 -14.30
N CYS A 58 0.96 1.85 -13.36
CA CYS A 58 1.63 0.58 -13.67
C CYS A 58 0.65 -0.45 -14.23
N THR A 59 0.89 -0.94 -15.43
CA THR A 59 0.10 -2.02 -16.04
C THR A 59 0.61 -3.42 -15.69
N THR A 60 1.87 -3.51 -15.26
CA THR A 60 2.51 -4.80 -14.92
C THR A 60 2.24 -5.21 -13.48
N GLU A 61 2.06 -6.52 -13.26
CA GLU A 61 1.87 -7.08 -11.91
C GLU A 61 3.11 -6.87 -11.03
N VAL A 62 4.30 -6.94 -11.61
CA VAL A 62 5.56 -6.68 -10.88
C VAL A 62 5.60 -5.22 -10.42
N GLY A 63 5.28 -4.25 -11.30
CA GLY A 63 5.24 -2.84 -10.96
C GLY A 63 4.25 -2.54 -9.84
N LYS A 64 3.03 -3.10 -9.93
CA LYS A 64 2.02 -2.95 -8.87
C LYS A 64 2.48 -3.56 -7.53
N ASN A 65 3.10 -4.74 -7.55
CA ASN A 65 3.67 -5.35 -6.34
C ASN A 65 4.74 -4.45 -5.71
N MET A 66 5.68 -3.94 -6.51
CA MET A 66 6.75 -3.07 -6.00
C MET A 66 6.20 -1.77 -5.42
N ALA A 67 5.21 -1.16 -6.09
CA ALA A 67 4.55 0.04 -5.59
C ALA A 67 3.81 -0.23 -4.28
N LEU A 68 3.08 -1.35 -4.14
CA LEU A 68 2.43 -1.72 -2.88
C LEU A 68 3.42 -2.02 -1.76
N ILE A 69 4.54 -2.70 -2.05
CA ILE A 69 5.59 -2.96 -1.04
C ILE A 69 6.16 -1.64 -0.52
N LEU A 70 6.49 -0.72 -1.44
CA LEU A 70 7.00 0.59 -1.06
C LEU A 70 5.95 1.39 -0.28
N LEU A 71 4.70 1.37 -0.73
CA LEU A 71 3.59 2.04 -0.06
C LEU A 71 3.36 1.51 1.35
N ALA A 72 3.36 0.20 1.55
CA ALA A 72 3.25 -0.42 2.87
C ALA A 72 4.39 0.02 3.81
N ARG A 73 5.63 0.07 3.30
CA ARG A 73 6.78 0.58 4.08
C ARG A 73 6.65 2.04 4.43
N LEU A 74 6.19 2.88 3.51
CA LEU A 74 5.94 4.30 3.76
C LEU A 74 4.82 4.48 4.80
N LEU A 75 3.74 3.70 4.72
CA LEU A 75 2.65 3.70 5.68
C LEU A 75 3.05 3.18 7.07
N ASN A 76 4.12 2.39 7.16
CA ASN A 76 4.71 2.01 8.45
C ASN A 76 5.35 3.20 9.18
N SER A 77 5.68 4.29 8.47
CA SER A 77 6.15 5.52 9.10
C SER A 77 5.00 6.28 9.80
N GLN A 78 5.20 6.61 11.09
CA GLN A 78 4.26 7.43 11.84
C GLN A 78 4.05 8.82 11.19
N TYR A 79 5.10 9.38 10.58
CA TYR A 79 5.02 10.66 9.88
C TYR A 79 3.98 10.61 8.75
N GLN A 80 4.02 9.57 7.91
CA GLN A 80 3.08 9.43 6.79
C GLN A 80 1.66 9.16 7.27
N ARG A 81 1.47 8.36 8.33
CA ARG A 81 0.14 8.16 8.94
C ARG A 81 -0.43 9.46 9.51
N ASN A 82 0.38 10.24 10.22
CA ASN A 82 -0.02 11.54 10.73
C ASN A 82 -0.42 12.46 9.57
N ARG A 83 0.36 12.49 8.49
CA ARG A 83 0.02 13.28 7.30
C ARG A 83 -1.33 12.88 6.70
N LEU A 84 -1.62 11.58 6.58
CA LEU A 84 -2.91 11.08 6.10
C LEU A 84 -4.08 11.47 7.02
N CYS A 85 -3.86 11.58 8.33
CA CYS A 85 -4.88 12.06 9.28
C CYS A 85 -5.26 13.52 9.02
N HIS A 86 -4.27 14.37 8.74
CA HIS A 86 -4.46 15.82 8.58
C HIS A 86 -4.80 16.23 7.14
N THR A 87 -4.64 15.34 6.15
CA THR A 87 -4.92 15.61 4.75
C THR A 87 -5.97 14.63 4.20
N PRO A 88 -7.27 14.96 4.29
CA PRO A 88 -8.35 14.07 3.85
C PRO A 88 -8.29 13.70 2.37
N SER A 89 -7.89 14.63 1.50
CA SER A 89 -7.75 14.40 0.05
C SER A 89 -6.70 13.31 -0.26
N LEU A 90 -5.55 13.34 0.42
CA LEU A 90 -4.50 12.34 0.26
C LEU A 90 -4.95 10.95 0.76
N PHE A 91 -5.69 10.90 1.88
CA PHE A 91 -6.30 9.66 2.34
C PHE A 91 -7.29 9.11 1.32
N ASN A 92 -8.20 9.94 0.80
CA ASN A 92 -9.18 9.51 -0.19
C ASN A 92 -8.50 9.03 -1.48
N GLN A 93 -7.42 9.69 -1.90
CA GLN A 93 -6.61 9.25 -3.04
C GLN A 93 -5.98 7.88 -2.80
N LEU A 94 -5.38 7.66 -1.62
CA LEU A 94 -4.82 6.37 -1.22
C LEU A 94 -5.90 5.27 -1.25
N ILE A 95 -7.07 5.52 -0.66
CA ILE A 95 -8.16 4.55 -0.64
C ILE A 95 -8.66 4.26 -2.06
N SER A 96 -8.81 5.27 -2.92
CA SER A 96 -9.19 5.08 -4.32
C SER A 96 -8.17 4.19 -5.04
N SER A 97 -6.88 4.47 -4.91
CA SER A 97 -5.79 3.68 -5.49
C SER A 97 -5.82 2.21 -5.02
N LEU A 98 -5.98 1.98 -3.71
CA LEU A 98 -6.08 0.63 -3.17
C LEU A 98 -7.35 -0.08 -3.66
N THR A 99 -8.48 0.63 -3.73
CA THR A 99 -9.76 0.10 -4.24
C THR A 99 -9.64 -0.33 -5.70
N GLU A 100 -8.97 0.46 -6.55
CA GLU A 100 -8.71 0.09 -7.94
C GLU A 100 -7.87 -1.18 -8.05
N VAL A 101 -6.88 -1.35 -7.16
CA VAL A 101 -6.07 -2.57 -7.08
C VAL A 101 -6.91 -3.77 -6.65
N ILE A 102 -7.80 -3.61 -5.65
CA ILE A 102 -8.75 -4.65 -5.25
C ILE A 102 -9.65 -5.05 -6.42
N GLY A 103 -10.26 -4.08 -7.11
CA GLY A 103 -11.12 -4.34 -8.27
C GLY A 103 -10.36 -4.99 -9.43
N TYR A 104 -9.11 -4.60 -9.69
CA TYR A 104 -8.24 -5.27 -10.65
C TYR A 104 -8.03 -6.75 -10.28
N MET A 105 -7.78 -7.05 -9.01
CA MET A 105 -7.59 -8.42 -8.54
C MET A 105 -8.87 -9.25 -8.70
N VAL A 106 -10.03 -8.71 -8.33
CA VAL A 106 -11.33 -9.40 -8.46
C VAL A 106 -11.59 -9.79 -9.91
N ARG A 107 -11.44 -8.85 -10.86
CA ARG A 107 -11.58 -9.14 -12.29
C ARG A 107 -10.63 -10.24 -12.74
N LYS A 108 -9.35 -10.13 -12.36
CA LYS A 108 -8.31 -11.09 -12.75
C LYS A 108 -8.57 -12.49 -12.21
N PHE A 109 -8.96 -12.63 -10.95
CA PHE A 109 -9.27 -13.93 -10.35
C PHE A 109 -10.53 -14.53 -10.96
N SER A 110 -11.58 -13.72 -11.16
CA SER A 110 -12.82 -14.17 -11.78
C SER A 110 -12.58 -14.74 -13.18
N THR A 111 -11.83 -14.03 -14.04
CA THR A 111 -11.47 -14.51 -15.38
C THR A 111 -10.63 -15.79 -15.33
N LYS A 112 -9.68 -15.91 -14.38
CA LYS A 112 -8.88 -17.13 -14.23
C LYS A 112 -9.73 -18.33 -13.82
N ILE A 113 -10.67 -18.15 -12.90
CA ILE A 113 -11.58 -19.20 -12.46
C ILE A 113 -12.48 -19.64 -13.62
N GLN A 114 -13.06 -18.69 -14.38
CA GLN A 114 -13.84 -18.99 -15.57
C GLN A 114 -13.04 -19.81 -16.59
N HIS A 115 -11.79 -19.42 -16.87
CA HIS A 115 -10.92 -20.19 -17.75
C HIS A 115 -10.56 -21.57 -17.19
N GLN A 116 -10.40 -21.73 -15.88
CA GLN A 116 -10.15 -23.04 -15.27
C GLN A 116 -11.35 -23.98 -15.42
N PHE A 117 -12.57 -23.48 -15.19
CA PHE A 117 -13.80 -24.26 -15.38
C PHE A 117 -14.05 -24.61 -16.84
N MET A 118 -13.72 -23.72 -17.78
CA MET A 118 -13.85 -24.00 -19.22
C MET A 118 -12.80 -25.00 -19.74
N ASN A 119 -11.64 -25.10 -19.07
CA ASN A 119 -10.51 -25.93 -19.50
C ASN A 119 -10.29 -27.17 -18.61
N GLU A 120 -11.35 -27.86 -18.18
CA GLU A 120 -11.18 -29.19 -17.57
C GLU A 120 -10.35 -30.09 -18.50
N ILE A 121 -9.11 -30.41 -18.10
CA ILE A 121 -8.35 -31.66 -18.33
C ILE A 121 -6.92 -31.46 -17.76
N GLN A 122 -6.76 -31.89 -16.50
CA GLN A 122 -5.66 -32.67 -15.89
C GLN A 122 -4.16 -32.24 -16.01
N LEU A 123 -3.75 -31.34 -16.90
CA LEU A 123 -2.33 -30.97 -17.08
C LEU A 123 -1.93 -29.59 -16.53
N TYR A 124 -2.88 -28.76 -16.12
CA TYR A 124 -2.62 -27.37 -15.70
C TYR A 124 -2.45 -27.15 -14.18
N GLY A 125 -2.62 -28.17 -13.34
CA GLY A 125 -2.64 -28.03 -11.88
C GLY A 125 -1.40 -27.36 -11.28
N ARG A 126 -0.21 -27.57 -11.87
CA ARG A 126 1.05 -27.00 -11.35
C ARG A 126 1.33 -25.57 -11.83
N TYR A 127 1.06 -25.28 -13.11
CA TYR A 127 1.26 -23.94 -13.70
C TYR A 127 0.19 -22.93 -13.24
N SER A 128 -1.03 -23.43 -13.05
CA SER A 128 -2.14 -22.68 -12.46
C SER A 128 -1.83 -22.26 -11.02
N ARG A 129 -1.29 -23.18 -10.20
CA ARG A 129 -0.94 -22.93 -8.80
C ARG A 129 0.16 -21.88 -8.64
N THR A 130 1.22 -21.90 -9.46
CA THR A 130 2.28 -20.87 -9.40
C THR A 130 1.78 -19.48 -9.79
N THR A 131 0.88 -19.40 -10.77
CA THR A 131 0.28 -18.15 -11.23
C THR A 131 -0.75 -17.60 -10.23
N LEU A 132 -1.48 -18.48 -9.54
CA LEU A 132 -2.36 -18.13 -8.42
C LEU A 132 -1.56 -17.58 -7.24
N MET A 133 -0.45 -18.24 -6.89
CA MET A 133 0.47 -17.81 -5.83
C MET A 133 1.08 -16.43 -6.09
N LYS A 134 1.42 -16.11 -7.35
CA LYS A 134 1.89 -14.77 -7.74
C LYS A 134 0.82 -13.70 -7.50
N SER A 135 -0.42 -13.97 -7.89
CA SER A 135 -1.52 -13.03 -7.69
C SER A 135 -1.96 -12.92 -6.22
N LYS A 136 -1.78 -13.98 -5.41
CA LYS A 136 -1.95 -13.93 -3.93
C LYS A 136 -0.98 -12.95 -3.28
N ARG A 137 0.24 -12.76 -3.81
CA ARG A 137 1.19 -11.76 -3.30
C ARG A 137 0.68 -10.34 -3.43
N LEU A 138 0.03 -10.02 -4.56
CA LEU A 138 -0.53 -8.68 -4.76
C LEU A 138 -1.62 -8.38 -3.73
N LEU A 139 -2.49 -9.35 -3.46
CA LEU A 139 -3.49 -9.25 -2.40
C LEU A 139 -2.82 -9.05 -1.03
N LYS A 140 -1.82 -9.87 -0.70
CA LYS A 140 -1.09 -9.76 0.57
C LYS A 140 -0.53 -8.34 0.80
N PHE A 141 0.11 -7.74 -0.20
CA PHE A 141 0.66 -6.39 -0.04
C PHE A 141 -0.41 -5.29 -0.03
N ALA A 142 -1.53 -5.48 -0.72
CA ALA A 142 -2.68 -4.58 -0.59
C ALA A 142 -3.27 -4.64 0.82
N LEU A 143 -3.47 -5.84 1.37
CA LEU A 143 -3.94 -6.03 2.75
C LEU A 143 -2.94 -5.45 3.77
N GLU A 144 -1.64 -5.58 3.52
CA GLU A 144 -0.61 -4.97 4.36
C GLU A 144 -0.76 -3.44 4.41
N CYS A 145 -1.02 -2.78 3.27
CA CYS A 145 -1.27 -1.34 3.25
C CYS A 145 -2.47 -0.96 4.14
N PHE A 146 -3.56 -1.74 4.09
CA PHE A 146 -4.72 -1.52 4.98
C PHE A 146 -4.36 -1.76 6.45
N ASN A 147 -3.63 -2.82 6.77
CA ASN A 147 -3.17 -3.11 8.14
C ASN A 147 -2.33 -1.95 8.70
N GLN A 148 -1.46 -1.34 7.90
CA GLN A 148 -0.67 -0.19 8.33
C GLN A 148 -1.56 1.03 8.66
N LEU A 149 -2.66 1.23 7.94
CA LEU A 149 -3.64 2.28 8.27
C LEU A 149 -4.40 1.97 9.56
N ILE A 150 -4.73 0.70 9.81
CA ILE A 150 -5.46 0.25 11.00
C ILE A 150 -4.66 0.55 12.29
N ILE A 151 -3.33 0.61 12.24
CA ILE A 151 -2.49 0.92 13.41
C ILE A 151 -2.90 2.25 14.05
N ASP A 152 -3.16 3.31 13.28
CA ASP A 152 -3.61 4.61 13.81
C ASP A 152 -5.15 4.58 14.03
N PRO A 153 -5.65 4.84 15.26
CA PRO A 153 -7.09 4.80 15.55
C PRO A 153 -7.95 5.74 14.69
N ARG A 154 -7.42 6.91 14.31
CA ARG A 154 -8.16 7.89 13.49
C ARG A 154 -8.31 7.41 12.06
N LEU A 155 -7.23 6.86 11.50
CA LEU A 155 -7.26 6.25 10.16
C LEU A 155 -8.12 4.98 10.15
N ARG A 156 -8.05 4.16 11.20
CA ARG A 156 -8.91 2.98 11.38
C ARG A 156 -10.39 3.34 11.35
N TYR A 157 -10.78 4.39 12.09
CA TYR A 157 -12.16 4.86 12.10
C TYR A 157 -12.62 5.26 10.69
N ARG A 158 -11.83 6.07 9.97
CA ARG A 158 -12.15 6.47 8.59
C ARG A 158 -12.18 5.27 7.64
N LEU A 159 -11.28 4.29 7.85
CA LEU A 159 -11.16 3.12 7.00
C LEU A 159 -12.38 2.19 7.09
N ARG A 160 -13.06 2.12 8.24
CA ARG A 160 -14.30 1.33 8.38
C ARG A 160 -15.32 1.71 7.30
N ASP A 161 -15.51 3.01 7.06
CA ASP A 161 -16.50 3.46 6.09
C ASP A 161 -15.99 3.34 4.64
N SER A 162 -14.66 3.39 4.45
CA SER A 162 -14.04 3.48 3.14
C SER A 162 -13.41 2.18 2.63
N LEU A 163 -13.51 1.07 3.37
CA LEU A 163 -12.93 -0.22 2.93
C LEU A 163 -13.67 -0.74 1.68
N PRO A 164 -12.98 -1.22 0.64
CA PRO A 164 -13.61 -1.84 -0.53
C PRO A 164 -14.60 -2.95 -0.14
N ILE A 165 -15.78 -2.99 -0.77
CA ILE A 165 -16.85 -3.95 -0.43
C ILE A 165 -16.39 -5.41 -0.59
N GLU A 166 -15.49 -5.66 -1.54
CA GLU A 166 -14.93 -6.97 -1.83
C GLU A 166 -14.07 -7.51 -0.69
N LEU A 167 -13.47 -6.61 0.10
CA LEU A 167 -12.73 -6.95 1.32
C LEU A 167 -13.65 -7.10 2.53
N ARG A 168 -14.92 -6.71 2.47
CA ARG A 168 -15.90 -6.88 3.57
C ARG A 168 -16.57 -8.26 3.56
N SER A 169 -16.25 -9.09 2.59
CA SER A 169 -16.87 -10.41 2.39
C SER A 169 -15.81 -11.50 2.22
N ASN A 170 -16.24 -12.76 2.22
CA ASN A 170 -15.36 -13.90 1.94
C ASN A 170 -15.01 -14.05 0.44
N LEU A 171 -15.28 -13.04 -0.40
CA LEU A 171 -15.09 -13.11 -1.86
C LEU A 171 -13.69 -13.60 -2.25
N PHE A 172 -12.63 -13.02 -1.67
CA PHE A 172 -11.26 -13.44 -2.00
C PHE A 172 -10.91 -14.85 -1.52
N SER A 173 -11.51 -15.33 -0.44
CA SER A 173 -11.36 -16.73 -0.01
C SER A 173 -11.96 -17.66 -1.07
N VAL A 174 -13.17 -17.36 -1.55
CA VAL A 174 -13.84 -18.13 -2.62
C VAL A 174 -13.06 -18.05 -3.93
N LEU A 175 -12.62 -16.86 -4.34
CA LEU A 175 -11.85 -16.65 -5.57
C LEU A 175 -10.48 -17.35 -5.55
N LEU A 176 -9.96 -17.66 -4.37
CA LEU A 176 -8.70 -18.38 -4.18
C LEU A 176 -8.91 -19.82 -3.75
N LEU A 177 -10.07 -20.42 -4.06
CA LEU A 177 -10.39 -21.82 -3.82
C LEU A 177 -10.33 -22.18 -2.32
N HIS A 178 -10.94 -21.35 -1.48
CA HIS A 178 -10.96 -21.49 -0.01
C HIS A 178 -9.56 -21.52 0.62
N ASP A 179 -8.68 -20.64 0.14
CA ASP A 179 -7.35 -20.47 0.70
C ASP A 179 -7.42 -19.99 2.17
N GLN A 180 -7.04 -20.87 3.10
CA GLN A 180 -7.13 -20.64 4.53
C GLN A 180 -6.28 -19.45 4.99
N ASP A 181 -5.12 -19.20 4.38
CA ASP A 181 -4.28 -18.05 4.78
C ASP A 181 -5.00 -16.74 4.47
N VAL A 182 -5.64 -16.66 3.30
CA VAL A 182 -6.35 -15.45 2.88
C VAL A 182 -7.55 -15.20 3.77
N GLN A 183 -8.28 -16.26 4.12
CA GLN A 183 -9.36 -16.16 5.10
C GLN A 183 -8.84 -15.62 6.43
N LEU A 184 -7.75 -16.17 6.96
CA LEU A 184 -7.14 -15.70 8.21
C LEU A 184 -6.67 -14.24 8.12
N TRP A 185 -6.13 -13.80 6.99
CA TRP A 185 -5.73 -12.39 6.80
C TRP A 185 -6.93 -11.44 6.84
N LEU A 186 -8.02 -11.81 6.19
CA LEU A 186 -9.26 -11.02 6.18
C LEU A 186 -9.90 -10.99 7.57
N GLU A 187 -10.00 -12.14 8.24
CA GLU A 187 -10.56 -12.24 9.60
C GLU A 187 -9.78 -11.40 10.61
N ARG A 188 -8.44 -11.43 10.54
CA ARG A 188 -7.60 -10.55 11.36
C ARG A 188 -7.87 -9.07 11.09
N MET A 189 -7.99 -8.68 9.83
CA MET A 189 -8.29 -7.30 9.46
C MET A 189 -9.66 -6.85 9.97
N TRP A 190 -10.70 -7.68 9.80
CA TRP A 190 -12.05 -7.42 10.29
C TRP A 190 -12.09 -7.28 11.80
N PHE A 191 -11.43 -8.20 12.51
CA PHE A 191 -11.28 -8.13 13.96
C PHE A 191 -10.62 -6.82 14.41
N GLN A 192 -9.52 -6.41 13.76
CA GLN A 192 -8.86 -5.14 14.09
C GLN A 192 -9.71 -3.91 13.75
N LEU A 193 -10.53 -4.00 12.70
CA LEU A 193 -11.56 -3.01 12.37
C LEU A 193 -12.75 -3.07 13.32
N GLY A 194 -12.85 -4.01 14.26
CA GLY A 194 -13.99 -4.17 15.15
C GLY A 194 -15.28 -4.55 14.42
N TRP A 195 -15.13 -5.22 13.27
CA TRP A 195 -16.22 -5.94 12.63
C TRP A 195 -16.18 -7.35 13.16
N ASP A 196 -16.80 -7.55 14.31
CA ASP A 196 -17.09 -8.91 14.75
C ASP A 196 -17.97 -9.55 13.70
N LYS A 197 -17.57 -10.73 13.20
CA LYS A 197 -18.50 -11.58 12.46
C LYS A 197 -19.64 -11.88 13.42
N VAL A 198 -20.74 -11.15 13.27
CA VAL A 198 -22.01 -11.59 13.80
C VAL A 198 -22.25 -12.95 13.15
N ASN A 199 -22.16 -13.99 13.97
CA ASN A 199 -22.50 -15.36 13.59
C ASN A 199 -23.90 -15.43 12.98
#